data_AF-M3GD27-F1
#
_entry.id   AF-M3GD27-F1
#
_cell.length_a   1.000
_cell.length_b   1.000
_cell.length_c   1.000
_cell.angle_alpha   90.00
_cell.angle_beta   90.00
_cell.angle_gamma   90.00
#
_symmetry.space_group_name_H-M   'P 1'
#
loop_
_entity.id
_entity.type
_entity.pdbx_description
1 polymer ?
#
loop_
_entity_poly.entity_id
_entity_poly.type
_entity_poly.pdbx_seq_one_letter_code
_entity_poly.pdbx_strand_id
1 'polypeptide(L)' 'MELEVGNESGYNYSGNKILKKKFLEKGVLLRPLGNVIYITPPYNIKNSSLEKVFSAIRETLSEISYGN' A
#
# COMPACT_ATOMS: atom_id res chain seq x y z
N MET A 1 2.69 -1.69 8.25
CA MET A 1 2.64 -0.22 8.35
C MET A 1 1.18 0.17 8.46
N GLU A 2 0.80 0.85 9.54
CA GLU A 2 -0.54 1.38 9.73
C GLU A 2 -0.58 2.83 9.23
N LEU A 3 -1.63 3.20 8.50
CA LEU A 3 -1.84 4.54 7.98
C LEU A 3 -2.71 5.33 8.95
N GLU A 4 -2.27 6.55 9.28
CA GLU A 4 -3.10 7.53 9.97
C GLU A 4 -4.10 8.11 8.96
N VAL A 5 -5.32 7.61 9.01
CA VAL A 5 -6.48 8.12 8.28
C VAL A 5 -7.45 8.58 9.34
N GLY A 6 -7.99 9.80 9.20
CA GLY A 6 -8.74 10.56 10.23
C GLY A 6 -9.88 9.83 10.95
N ASN A 7 -11.09 10.37 10.99
CA ASN A 7 -12.20 9.72 11.74
C ASN A 7 -12.67 8.37 11.16
N GLU A 8 -12.06 7.90 10.06
CA GLU A 8 -12.34 6.60 9.43
C GLU A 8 -11.10 5.67 9.52
N SER A 9 -10.72 5.31 10.75
CA SER A 9 -9.68 4.32 11.01
C SER A 9 -10.26 2.90 11.14
N GLY A 10 -9.47 1.87 10.82
CA GLY A 10 -9.84 0.46 11.00
C GLY A 10 -10.19 -0.32 9.72
N TYR A 11 -10.71 -1.55 9.89
CA TYR A 11 -10.94 -2.54 8.83
C TYR A 11 -11.81 -2.04 7.67
N ASN A 12 -12.75 -1.13 7.97
CA ASN A 12 -13.71 -0.59 7.00
C ASN A 12 -13.19 0.63 6.22
N TYR A 13 -11.91 0.98 6.33
CA TYR A 13 -11.34 2.09 5.57
C TYR A 13 -11.58 1.93 4.06
N SER A 14 -12.39 2.83 3.50
CA SER A 14 -12.86 2.81 2.12
C SER A 14 -11.72 3.03 1.10
N GLY A 15 -10.63 3.65 1.53
CA GLY A 15 -9.44 3.89 0.70
C GLY A 15 -8.62 2.63 0.39
N ASN A 16 -8.97 1.46 0.95
CA ASN A 16 -8.32 0.19 0.59
C ASN A 16 -8.43 -0.13 -0.92
N LYS A 17 -9.53 0.27 -1.59
CA LYS A 17 -9.74 0.08 -3.03
C LYS A 17 -8.81 0.98 -3.84
N ILE A 18 -8.63 2.21 -3.38
CA ILE A 18 -7.74 3.21 -4.01
C ILE A 18 -6.29 2.74 -3.90
N LEU A 19 -5.86 2.35 -2.69
CA LEU A 19 -4.53 1.80 -2.44
C LEU A 19 -4.27 0.57 -3.31
N LYS A 20 -5.19 -0.40 -3.32
CA LYS A 20 -5.08 -1.60 -4.16
C LYS A 20 -4.95 -1.24 -5.64
N LYS A 21 -5.74 -0.30 -6.15
CA LYS A 21 -5.68 0.15 -7.55
C LYS A 21 -4.32 0.78 -7.86
N LYS A 22 -3.82 1.70 -7.03
CA LYS A 22 -2.52 2.36 -7.21
C LYS A 22 -1.35 1.36 -7.19
N PHE A 23 -1.37 0.37 -6.31
CA PHE A 23 -0.35 -0.67 -6.30
C PHE A 23 -0.38 -1.51 -7.60
N LEU A 24 -1.58 -1.86 -8.08
CA LEU A 24 -1.73 -2.59 -9.34
C LEU A 24 -1.21 -1.79 -10.55
N GLU A 25 -1.47 -0.49 -10.60
CA GLU A 25 -0.93 0.41 -11.63
C GLU A 25 0.60 0.44 -11.64
N LYS A 26 1.23 0.29 -10.47
CA LYS A 26 2.70 0.18 -10.31
C LYS A 26 3.22 -1.25 -10.52
N GLY A 27 2.36 -2.19 -10.90
CA GLY A 27 2.70 -3.60 -11.13
C GLY A 27 3.08 -4.33 -9.85
N VAL A 28 2.44 -3.98 -8.73
CA VAL A 28 2.63 -4.60 -7.41
C VAL A 28 1.27 -5.05 -6.89
N LEU A 29 1.12 -6.35 -6.61
CA LEU A 29 -0.12 -6.89 -6.03
C LEU A 29 -0.03 -6.88 -4.50
N LEU A 30 -0.66 -5.89 -3.88
CA LEU A 30 -0.83 -5.81 -2.42
C LEU A 30 -2.32 -5.79 -2.05
N ARG A 31 -2.64 -6.40 -0.92
CA ARG A 31 -4.00 -6.43 -0.37
C ARG A 31 -4.00 -5.75 1.01
N PRO A 32 -4.26 -4.44 1.09
CA PRO A 32 -4.40 -3.75 2.37
C PRO A 32 -5.56 -4.32 3.19
N LEU A 33 -5.45 -4.24 4.51
CA LEU A 33 -6.53 -4.56 5.46
C LEU A 33 -6.91 -3.26 6.17
N GLY A 34 -8.00 -2.64 5.74
CA GLY A 34 -8.34 -1.30 6.21
C GLY A 34 -7.23 -0.30 5.90
N ASN A 35 -6.75 0.38 6.94
CA ASN A 35 -5.63 1.32 6.92
C ASN A 35 -4.25 0.64 7.07
N VAL A 36 -4.16 -0.69 7.16
CA VAL A 36 -2.88 -1.40 7.34
C VAL A 36 -2.38 -1.98 6.02
N ILE A 37 -1.13 -1.62 5.66
CA ILE A 37 -0.36 -2.24 4.58
C ILE A 37 0.60 -3.26 5.21
N TYR A 38 0.48 -4.51 4.79
CA TYR A 38 1.40 -5.60 5.12
C TYR A 38 1.93 -6.24 3.85
N ILE A 39 3.09 -6.90 3.96
CA ILE A 39 3.76 -7.58 2.87
C ILE A 39 4.14 -8.98 3.36
N THR A 40 3.78 -9.99 2.58
CA THR A 40 4.17 -11.39 2.81
C THR A 40 4.82 -11.93 1.54
N PRO A 41 6.06 -11.48 1.23
CA PRO A 41 6.73 -11.90 0.02
C PRO A 41 7.12 -13.38 0.11
N PRO A 42 7.30 -14.07 -1.03
CA PRO A 42 7.85 -15.43 -1.02
C PRO A 42 9.31 -15.41 -0.52
N TYR A 43 9.75 -16.49 0.12
CA TYR A 43 11.09 -16.56 0.72
C TYR A 43 12.24 -16.42 -0.28
N ASN A 44 12.00 -16.71 -1.56
CA ASN A 44 12.97 -16.58 -2.64
C ASN A 44 12.85 -15.25 -3.41
N ILE A 45 12.18 -14.23 -2.85
CA ILE A 45 12.05 -12.93 -3.50
C ILE A 45 13.42 -12.30 -3.75
N LYS A 46 13.61 -11.70 -4.93
CA LYS A 46 14.82 -10.94 -5.25
C LYS A 46 14.79 -9.58 -4.54
N ASN A 47 15.96 -9.10 -4.10
CA ASN A 47 16.09 -7.78 -3.49
C ASN A 47 15.52 -6.66 -4.37
N SER A 48 15.74 -6.71 -5.68
CA SER A 48 15.18 -5.73 -6.63
C SER A 48 13.65 -5.74 -6.67
N SER A 49 13.02 -6.91 -6.58
CA SER A 49 11.55 -7.03 -6.50
C SER A 49 11.03 -6.51 -5.17
N LEU A 50 11.74 -6.77 -4.07
CA LEU A 50 11.38 -6.26 -2.75
C LEU A 50 11.47 -4.73 -2.71
N GLU A 51 12.54 -4.15 -3.27
CA GLU A 51 12.68 -2.70 -3.41
C GLU A 51 11.58 -2.08 -4.26
N LYS A 52 11.16 -2.74 -5.35
CA LYS A 52 10.02 -2.29 -6.15
C LYS A 52 8.74 -2.21 -5.31
N VAL A 53 8.47 -3.21 -4.47
CA VAL A 53 7.31 -3.20 -3.56
C VAL A 53 7.37 -2.02 -2.61
N PHE A 54 8.53 -1.78 -1.98
CA PHE A 54 8.69 -0.66 -1.06
C PHE A 54 8.63 0.71 -1.76
N SER A 55 9.16 0.84 -2.98
CA SER A 55 9.03 2.06 -3.80
C SER A 55 7.56 2.35 -4.10
N ALA A 56 6.81 1.33 -4.55
CA ALA A 56 5.40 1.48 -4.85
C ALA A 56 4.59 1.93 -3.62
N ILE A 57 4.91 1.40 -2.43
CA ILE A 57 4.32 1.86 -1.17
C ILE A 57 4.63 3.34 -0.93
N ARG A 58 5.91 3.74 -0.95
CA ARG A 58 6.30 5.13 -0.68
C ARG A 58 5.67 6.13 -1.67
N GLU A 59 5.71 5.81 -2.95
CA GLU A 59 5.11 6.64 -4.01
C GLU A 59 3.61 6.78 -3.82
N THR A 60 2.89 5.69 -3.58
CA THR A 60 1.43 5.73 -3.36
C THR A 60 1.08 6.55 -2.11
N LEU A 61 1.85 6.43 -1.03
CA LEU A 61 1.62 7.25 0.17
C LEU A 61 1.91 8.73 -0.06
N SER A 62 2.98 9.04 -0.81
CA SER A 62 3.26 10.41 -1.24
C SER A 62 2.10 10.97 -2.08
N GLU A 63 1.65 10.25 -3.10
CA GLU A 63 0.54 10.66 -3.98
C GLU A 63 -0.76 10.93 -3.21
N ILE A 64 -1.06 10.14 -2.17
CA ILE A 64 -2.25 10.31 -1.35
C ILE A 64 -2.08 11.47 -0.36
N SER A 65 -0.88 11.66 0.20
CA SER A 65 -0.59 12.75 1.13
C SER A 65 -0.61 14.13 0.47
N TYR A 66 -0.24 14.24 -0.81
CA TYR A 66 -0.29 15.49 -1.59
C TYR A 66 -1.64 15.72 -2.30
N GLY A 67 -2.59 14.80 -2.17
CA GLY A 67 -3.90 14.84 -2.82
C GLY A 67 -5.03 15.45 -1.99
N ASN A 68 -4.70 16.18 -0.91
CA ASN A 68 -5.64 17.00 -0.12
C ASN A 68 -5.50 18.48 -0.47
#